data_AF-A0A9D5BDL6-F1
#
_entry.id   AF-A0A9D5BDL6-F1
#
_cell.length_a   1.000
_cell.length_b   1.000
_cell.length_c   1.000
_cell.angle_alpha   90.00
_cell.angle_beta   90.00
_cell.angle_gamma   90.00
#
_symmetry.space_group_name_H-M   'P 1'
#
loop_
_entity.id
_entity.type
_entity.pdbx_description
1 polymer ?
#
loop_
_entity_poly.entity_id
_entity_poly.type
_entity_poly.pdbx_seq_one_letter_code
_entity_poly.pdbx_strand_id
1 'polypeptide(L)'
;GSIISTVLMDKLGRKVLLFWSFFGMAISMIIQATGASSLLLNTGALYLSVGGMLMFVFTFALGAGPVPGLLLTEIFPSRIRAKAMAFCMSVHWVCNFLVGLLFLRLLEKLGPQLLYSMFATFCMMAVIFVKRNVVETKGKSLQEIEIALLPQD
;
A
#
# COMPACT_ATOMS: atom_id res chain seq x y z
N GLY A 1 -14.82 -2.78 -0.80
CA GLY A 1 -13.57 -2.02 -0.75
C GLY A 1 -13.62 -0.86 -1.74
N SER A 2 -13.44 -1.13 -3.02
CA SER A 2 -13.20 -0.09 -4.04
C SER A 2 -14.33 0.94 -4.20
N ILE A 3 -15.61 0.54 -4.17
CA ILE A 3 -16.74 1.49 -4.22
C ILE A 3 -16.71 2.44 -3.00
N ILE A 4 -16.38 1.90 -1.82
CA ILE A 4 -16.23 2.68 -0.59
C ILE A 4 -15.06 3.65 -0.74
N SER A 5 -13.95 3.18 -1.31
CA SER A 5 -12.78 4.03 -1.58
C SER A 5 -13.12 5.22 -2.45
N THR A 6 -13.93 5.06 -3.51
CA THR A 6 -14.36 6.18 -4.36
C THR A 6 -15.07 7.27 -3.55
N VAL A 7 -16.01 6.88 -2.68
CA VAL A 7 -16.73 7.83 -1.81
C VAL A 7 -15.80 8.44 -0.75
N LEU A 8 -14.86 7.66 -0.22
CA LEU A 8 -13.94 8.09 0.83
C LEU A 8 -12.83 8.99 0.30
N MET A 9 -12.39 8.82 -0.95
CA MET A 9 -11.38 9.67 -1.60
C MET A 9 -11.85 11.13 -1.71
N ASP A 10 -13.14 11.32 -1.98
CA ASP A 10 -13.74 12.67 -2.04
C ASP A 10 -13.93 13.27 -0.65
N LYS A 11 -14.17 12.46 0.39
CA LYS A 11 -14.40 12.94 1.76
C LYS A 11 -13.12 13.14 2.59
N LEU A 12 -12.22 12.16 2.62
CA LEU A 12 -11.05 12.14 3.50
C LEU A 12 -9.75 12.67 2.86
N GLY A 13 -9.66 12.69 1.53
CA GLY A 13 -8.43 13.05 0.83
C GLY A 13 -7.53 11.85 0.55
N ARG A 14 -6.61 12.03 -0.41
CA ARG A 14 -5.81 10.93 -0.99
C ARG A 14 -4.70 10.50 -0.03
N LYS A 15 -4.03 11.46 0.63
CA LYS A 15 -2.91 11.17 1.55
C LYS A 15 -3.38 10.40 2.77
N VAL A 16 -4.50 10.83 3.37
CA VAL A 16 -5.09 10.19 4.56
C VAL A 16 -5.54 8.77 4.25
N LEU A 17 -6.17 8.56 3.10
CA LEU A 17 -6.65 7.24 2.69
C LEU A 17 -5.50 6.27 2.42
N LEU A 18 -4.44 6.74 1.75
CA LEU A 18 -3.24 5.94 1.49
C LEU A 18 -2.51 5.59 2.79
N PHE A 19 -2.41 6.54 3.73
CA PHE A 19 -1.81 6.31 5.04
C PHE A 19 -2.53 5.21 5.83
N TRP A 20 -3.85 5.33 5.98
CA TRP A 20 -4.64 4.35 6.73
C TRP A 20 -4.70 2.99 6.03
N SER A 21 -4.65 2.97 4.70
CA SER A 21 -4.58 1.73 3.92
C SER A 21 -3.28 0.96 4.22
N PHE A 22 -2.11 1.59 4.09
CA PHE A 22 -0.84 0.92 4.40
C PHE A 22 -0.71 0.55 5.89
N PHE A 23 -1.25 1.38 6.79
CA PHE A 23 -1.29 1.07 8.22
C PHE A 23 -2.16 -0.16 8.51
N GLY A 24 -3.35 -0.24 7.91
CA GLY A 24 -4.22 -1.40 8.00
C GLY A 24 -3.57 -2.67 7.43
N MET A 25 -2.92 -2.56 6.27
CA MET A 25 -2.18 -3.66 5.65
C MET A 25 -1.03 -4.17 6.55
N ALA A 26 -0.31 -3.26 7.23
CA ALA A 26 0.74 -3.65 8.17
C ALA A 26 0.18 -4.44 9.36
N ILE A 27 -0.94 -3.98 9.95
CA ILE A 27 -1.64 -4.71 11.02
C ILE A 27 -2.08 -6.09 10.54
N SER A 28 -2.67 -6.19 9.35
CA SER A 28 -3.11 -7.46 8.77
C SER A 28 -1.96 -8.43 8.54
N MET A 29 -0.78 -7.94 8.16
CA MET A 29 0.43 -8.78 8.02
C MET A 29 0.97 -9.25 9.36
N ILE A 30 0.90 -8.43 10.42
CA ILE A 30 1.25 -8.84 11.79
C ILE A 30 0.30 -9.93 12.29
N ILE A 31 -1.01 -9.80 12.02
CA ILE A 31 -2.01 -10.81 12.36
C ILE A 31 -1.68 -12.14 11.66
N GLN A 32 -1.35 -12.11 10.37
CA GLN A 32 -0.96 -13.30 9.63
C GLN A 32 0.36 -13.91 10.14
N ALA A 33 1.36 -13.09 10.47
CA ALA A 33 2.61 -13.56 11.07
C ALA A 33 2.36 -14.25 12.43
N THR A 34 1.45 -13.72 13.24
CA THR A 34 1.06 -14.29 14.53
C THR A 34 0.29 -15.60 14.36
N GLY A 35 -0.64 -15.65 13.40
CA GLY A 35 -1.38 -16.88 13.06
C GLY A 35 -0.47 -17.99 12.50
N ALA A 36 0.65 -17.62 11.88
CA ALA A 36 1.65 -18.54 11.37
C ALA A 36 2.69 -19.00 12.40
N SER A 37 2.61 -18.50 13.64
CA SER A 37 3.51 -18.90 14.73
C SER A 37 3.27 -20.35 15.14
N SER A 38 4.34 -21.11 15.38
CA SER A 38 4.30 -22.51 15.82
C SER A 38 3.61 -22.72 17.17
N LEU A 39 3.29 -21.64 17.89
CA LEU A 39 2.56 -21.64 19.16
C LEU A 39 1.03 -21.82 18.98
N LEU A 40 0.48 -21.58 17.79
CA LEU A 40 -0.96 -21.74 17.50
C LEU A 40 -1.18 -22.90 16.52
N LEU A 41 -1.14 -24.15 16.99
CA LEU A 41 -1.46 -25.34 16.20
C LEU A 41 -2.98 -25.68 16.14
N ASN A 42 -3.84 -24.72 16.46
CA ASN A 42 -5.29 -24.90 16.61
C ASN A 42 -6.11 -24.17 15.54
N THR A 43 -7.42 -24.44 15.47
CA THR A 43 -8.40 -23.75 14.61
C THR A 43 -8.31 -22.21 14.68
N GLY A 44 -7.86 -21.65 15.81
CA GLY A 44 -7.60 -20.22 15.98
C GLY A 44 -6.58 -19.64 14.99
N ALA A 45 -5.53 -20.39 14.61
CA ALA A 45 -4.56 -19.96 13.61
C ALA A 45 -5.20 -19.81 12.22
N LEU A 46 -6.09 -20.72 11.85
CA LEU A 46 -6.82 -20.66 10.58
C LEU A 46 -7.72 -19.43 10.53
N TYR A 47 -8.46 -19.14 11.59
CA TYR A 47 -9.30 -17.93 11.67
C TYR A 47 -8.46 -16.64 11.60
N LEU A 48 -7.31 -16.58 12.27
CA LEU A 48 -6.41 -15.44 12.20
C LEU A 48 -5.80 -15.27 10.81
N SER A 49 -5.41 -16.36 10.14
CA SER A 49 -4.86 -16.31 8.79
C SER A 49 -5.90 -15.82 7.78
N VAL A 50 -7.11 -16.41 7.79
CA VAL A 50 -8.19 -16.02 6.89
C VAL A 50 -8.67 -14.60 7.18
N GLY A 51 -8.89 -14.27 8.46
CA GLY A 51 -9.30 -12.94 8.89
C GLY A 51 -8.26 -11.87 8.53
N GLY A 52 -6.98 -12.17 8.75
CA GLY A 52 -5.87 -11.30 8.37
C GLY A 52 -5.78 -11.08 6.87
N MET A 53 -5.96 -12.13 6.06
CA MET A 53 -5.99 -12.02 4.60
C MET A 53 -7.16 -11.15 4.11
N LEU A 54 -8.37 -11.36 4.64
CA LEU A 54 -9.54 -10.57 4.28
C LEU A 54 -9.38 -9.10 4.68
N MET A 55 -8.84 -8.84 5.87
CA MET A 55 -8.54 -7.49 6.34
C MET A 55 -7.47 -6.82 5.47
N PHE A 56 -6.45 -7.56 5.03
CA PHE A 56 -5.43 -7.05 4.12
C PHE A 56 -6.04 -6.65 2.77
N VAL A 57 -6.84 -7.53 2.16
CA VAL A 57 -7.51 -7.25 0.88
C VAL A 57 -8.46 -6.06 1.00
N PHE A 58 -9.21 -5.99 2.10
CA PHE A 58 -10.14 -4.88 2.34
C PHE A 58 -9.40 -3.55 2.49
N THR A 59 -8.37 -3.49 3.34
CA THR A 59 -7.58 -2.27 3.57
C THR A 59 -6.79 -1.84 2.33
N PHE A 60 -6.26 -2.78 1.54
CA PHE A 60 -5.66 -2.51 0.24
C PHE A 60 -6.66 -1.86 -0.73
N ALA A 61 -7.86 -2.45 -0.85
CA ALA A 61 -8.90 -1.95 -1.74
C ALA A 61 -9.46 -0.58 -1.31
N LEU A 62 -9.25 -0.16 -0.06
CA LEU A 62 -9.65 1.16 0.42
C LEU A 62 -8.71 2.29 -0.01
N GLY A 63 -7.43 2.02 -0.30
CA GLY A 63 -6.47 3.09 -0.59
C GLY A 63 -5.36 2.68 -1.56
N ALA A 64 -4.49 1.75 -1.16
CA ALA A 64 -3.32 1.36 -1.94
C ALA A 64 -3.63 0.85 -3.36
N GLY A 65 -4.84 0.32 -3.60
CA GLY A 65 -5.31 -0.02 -4.94
C GLY A 65 -5.60 1.22 -5.81
N PRO A 66 -6.65 2.02 -5.49
CA PRO A 66 -7.09 3.11 -6.37
C PRO A 66 -6.30 4.41 -6.23
N VAL A 67 -5.76 4.73 -5.05
CA VAL A 67 -5.18 6.06 -4.77
C VAL A 67 -3.91 6.33 -5.56
N PRO A 68 -2.92 5.42 -5.67
CA PRO A 68 -1.70 5.70 -6.43
C PRO A 68 -1.97 6.02 -7.90
N GLY A 69 -2.90 5.31 -8.54
CA GLY A 69 -3.29 5.58 -9.93
C GLY A 69 -3.85 6.99 -10.11
N LEU A 70 -4.68 7.45 -9.18
CA LEU A 70 -5.21 8.81 -9.17
C LEU A 70 -4.11 9.84 -8.88
N LEU A 71 -3.34 9.62 -7.81
CA LEU A 71 -2.31 10.53 -7.32
C LEU A 71 -1.22 10.78 -8.39
N LEU A 72 -0.81 9.76 -9.14
CA LEU A 72 0.15 9.92 -10.23
C LEU A 72 -0.39 10.84 -11.35
N THR A 73 -1.69 10.81 -11.62
CA THR A 73 -2.31 11.67 -12.64
C THR A 73 -2.49 13.12 -12.17
N GLU A 74 -2.67 13.32 -10.86
CA GLU A 74 -2.79 14.63 -10.22
C GLU A 74 -1.43 15.32 -9.99
N ILE A 75 -0.36 14.56 -9.70
CA ILE A 75 0.97 15.11 -9.41
C ILE A 75 1.76 15.45 -10.68
N PHE A 76 1.65 14.63 -11.74
CA PHE A 76 2.46 14.86 -12.94
C PHE A 76 1.84 15.89 -13.89
N PRO A 77 2.63 16.85 -14.39
CA PRO A 77 2.16 17.80 -15.38
C PRO A 77 1.82 17.09 -16.69
N SER A 78 0.80 17.58 -17.38
CA SER A 78 0.21 16.94 -18.57
C SER A 78 1.24 16.59 -19.64
N ARG A 79 2.28 17.41 -19.82
CA ARG A 79 3.35 17.23 -20.81
C ARG A 79 4.17 15.95 -20.63
N ILE A 80 4.43 15.53 -19.39
CA ILE A 80 5.27 14.35 -19.09
C ILE A 80 4.48 13.18 -18.51
N ARG A 81 3.21 13.39 -18.15
CA ARG A 81 2.36 12.43 -17.43
C ARG A 81 2.39 11.04 -18.04
N ALA A 82 2.20 10.92 -19.35
CA ALA A 82 2.20 9.62 -20.03
C ALA A 82 3.54 8.87 -19.84
N LYS A 83 4.67 9.56 -20.00
CA LYS A 83 6.01 8.97 -19.84
C LYS A 83 6.29 8.59 -18.38
N ALA A 84 5.96 9.48 -17.45
CA ALA A 84 6.15 9.25 -16.03
C ALA A 84 5.31 8.07 -15.52
N MET A 85 4.03 8.00 -15.90
CA MET A 85 3.16 6.88 -15.55
C MET A 85 3.63 5.56 -16.15
N ALA A 86 4.08 5.56 -17.42
CA ALA A 86 4.64 4.35 -18.04
C ALA A 86 5.86 3.82 -17.28
N PHE A 87 6.76 4.71 -16.83
CA PHE A 87 7.91 4.33 -16.02
C PHE A 87 7.47 3.77 -14.65
N CYS A 88 6.59 4.47 -13.92
CA CYS A 88 6.07 4.00 -12.64
C CYS A 88 5.39 2.63 -12.76
N MET A 89 4.57 2.43 -13.79
CA MET A 89 3.88 1.16 -14.03
C MET A 89 4.86 0.04 -14.40
N SER A 90 5.92 0.35 -15.17
CA SER A 90 6.97 -0.61 -15.49
C SER A 90 7.69 -1.07 -14.24
N VAL A 91 8.08 -0.14 -13.36
CA VAL A 91 8.69 -0.47 -12.05
C VAL A 91 7.73 -1.31 -11.20
N HIS A 92 6.45 -0.94 -11.16
CA HIS A 92 5.42 -1.69 -10.44
C HIS A 92 5.33 -3.15 -10.91
N TRP A 93 5.26 -3.38 -12.23
CA TRP A 93 5.19 -4.73 -12.79
C TRP A 93 6.47 -5.54 -12.57
N VAL A 94 7.64 -4.92 -12.67
CA VAL A 94 8.92 -5.58 -12.36
C VAL A 94 8.96 -6.03 -10.90
N CYS A 95 8.60 -5.16 -9.96
CA CYS A 95 8.51 -5.51 -8.55
C CYS A 95 7.49 -6.63 -8.31
N ASN A 96 6.30 -6.55 -8.94
CA ASN A 96 5.28 -7.57 -8.83
C ASN A 96 5.75 -8.94 -9.35
N PHE A 97 6.45 -8.95 -10.49
CA PHE A 97 7.05 -10.16 -11.05
C PHE A 97 8.07 -10.78 -10.10
N LEU A 98 8.97 -9.96 -9.53
CA LEU A 98 9.97 -10.44 -8.57
C LEU A 98 9.33 -11.00 -7.30
N VAL A 99 8.30 -10.34 -6.76
CA VAL A 99 7.56 -10.86 -5.61
C VAL A 99 6.90 -12.19 -5.96
N GLY A 100 6.19 -12.29 -7.08
CA GLY A 100 5.55 -13.53 -7.51
C GLY A 100 6.54 -14.68 -7.72
N LEU A 101 7.70 -14.40 -8.30
CA LEU A 101 8.75 -15.39 -8.54
C LEU A 101 9.43 -15.87 -7.25
N LEU A 102 9.70 -14.94 -6.32
CA LEU A 102 10.50 -15.22 -5.13
C LEU A 102 9.65 -15.65 -3.93
N PHE A 103 8.35 -15.35 -3.91
CA PHE A 103 7.50 -15.53 -2.73
C PHE A 103 7.52 -16.97 -2.20
N LEU A 104 7.22 -17.97 -3.03
CA LEU A 104 7.18 -19.37 -2.60
C LEU A 104 8.55 -19.86 -2.10
N ARG A 105 9.63 -19.51 -2.83
CA ARG A 105 10.99 -19.89 -2.44
C ARG A 105 11.42 -19.24 -1.13
N LEU A 106 11.03 -17.99 -0.88
CA LEU A 106 11.28 -17.31 0.39
C LEU A 106 10.39 -17.87 1.51
N LEU A 107 9.15 -18.23 1.21
CA LEU A 107 8.22 -18.83 2.15
C LEU A 107 8.75 -20.19 2.66
N GLU A 108 9.27 -21.03 1.77
CA GLU A 108 9.88 -22.31 2.13
C GLU A 108 11.16 -22.15 2.96
N LYS A 109 12.00 -21.17 2.63
CA LYS A 109 13.30 -20.98 3.30
C LYS A 109 13.23 -20.22 4.62
N LEU A 110 12.42 -19.17 4.68
CA LEU A 110 12.33 -18.25 5.82
C LEU A 110 11.15 -18.59 6.74
N GLY A 111 10.17 -19.33 6.24
CA GLY A 111 8.93 -19.61 6.93
C GLY A 111 7.92 -18.44 6.85
N PRO A 112 6.62 -18.74 7.05
CA PRO A 112 5.54 -17.76 6.92
C PRO A 112 5.62 -16.62 7.95
N GLN A 113 5.97 -16.92 9.20
CA GLN A 113 6.04 -15.92 10.27
C GLN A 113 7.04 -14.82 9.95
N LEU A 114 8.27 -15.19 9.56
CA LEU A 114 9.31 -14.23 9.23
C LEU A 114 8.97 -13.46 7.95
N LEU A 115 8.48 -14.16 6.91
CA LEU A 115 8.13 -13.55 5.64
C LEU A 115 7.00 -12.50 5.79
N TYR A 116 5.91 -12.83 6.49
CA TYR A 116 4.83 -11.87 6.75
C TYR A 116 5.28 -10.70 7.62
N SER A 117 6.17 -10.94 8.59
CA SER A 117 6.77 -9.86 9.38
C SER A 117 7.60 -8.92 8.52
N MET A 118 8.38 -9.43 7.56
CA MET A 118 9.09 -8.59 6.58
C MET A 118 8.11 -7.74 5.76
N PHE A 119 7.03 -8.32 5.23
CA PHE A 119 6.02 -7.54 4.51
C PHE A 119 5.34 -6.47 5.40
N ALA A 120 5.11 -6.76 6.68
CA ALA A 120 4.62 -5.77 7.64
C ALA A 120 5.60 -4.59 7.79
N THR A 121 6.90 -4.86 7.87
CA THR A 121 7.93 -3.80 7.95
C THR A 121 7.94 -2.93 6.69
N PHE A 122 7.85 -3.53 5.49
CA PHE A 122 7.73 -2.76 4.24
C PHE A 122 6.46 -1.90 4.20
N CYS A 123 5.33 -2.43 4.67
CA CYS A 123 4.10 -1.63 4.79
C CYS A 123 4.29 -0.45 5.74
N MET A 124 5.03 -0.63 6.85
CA MET A 124 5.30 0.45 7.80
C MET A 124 6.27 1.50 7.25
N MET A 125 7.28 1.08 6.49
CA MET A 125 8.12 2.00 5.72
C MET A 125 7.28 2.81 4.74
N ALA A 126 6.31 2.19 4.06
CA ALA A 126 5.37 2.89 3.18
C ALA A 126 4.50 3.90 3.95
N VAL A 127 4.02 3.58 5.16
CA VAL A 127 3.29 4.52 6.03
C VAL A 127 4.15 5.77 6.32
N ILE A 128 5.41 5.58 6.69
CA ILE A 128 6.36 6.69 6.96
C ILE A 128 6.60 7.50 5.68
N PHE A 129 6.79 6.82 4.55
CA PHE A 129 6.97 7.46 3.25
C PHE A 129 5.77 8.33 2.88
N VAL A 130 4.54 7.82 3.04
CA VAL A 130 3.30 8.56 2.75
C VAL A 130 3.17 9.77 3.68
N LYS A 131 3.46 9.61 4.97
CA LYS A 131 3.38 10.71 5.93
C LYS A 131 4.30 11.87 5.54
N ARG A 132 5.53 11.57 5.12
CA ARG A 132 6.58 12.57 4.85
C ARG A 132 6.56 13.11 3.41
N ASN A 133 6.45 12.25 2.40
CA ASN A 133 6.71 12.62 1.00
C ASN A 133 5.44 12.83 0.17
N VAL A 134 4.30 12.27 0.59
CA VAL A 134 3.05 12.44 -0.18
C VAL A 134 2.37 13.74 0.24
N VAL A 135 2.02 14.55 -0.76
CA VAL A 135 1.26 15.79 -0.59
C VAL A 135 -0.23 15.49 -0.78
N GLU A 136 -1.10 16.15 -0.01
CA GLU A 136 -2.54 16.06 -0.23
C GLU A 136 -2.92 16.86 -1.48
N THR A 137 -3.55 16.17 -2.44
CA THR A 137 -3.98 16.71 -3.73
C THR A 137 -5.46 17.11 -3.74
N LYS A 138 -6.24 16.65 -2.75
CA LYS A 138 -7.67 16.97 -2.67
C LYS A 138 -7.90 18.48 -2.58
N GLY A 139 -8.70 19.01 -3.51
CA GLY A 139 -9.18 20.40 -3.49
C GLY A 139 -8.10 21.43 -3.83
N LYS A 140 -6.95 21.00 -4.35
CA LYS A 140 -5.86 21.88 -4.78
C LYS A 140 -5.81 21.99 -6.30
N SER A 141 -5.46 23.17 -6.77
CA SER A 141 -5.09 23.40 -8.17
C SER A 141 -3.75 22.74 -8.51
N LEU A 142 -3.50 22.49 -9.80
CA LEU A 142 -2.22 21.94 -10.27
C LEU A 142 -1.02 22.82 -9.86
N GLN A 143 -1.21 24.15 -9.83
CA GLN A 143 -0.18 25.12 -9.45
C GLN A 143 0.17 25.01 -7.96
N GLU A 144 -0.83 24.84 -7.08
CA GLU A 144 -0.59 24.65 -5.64
C GLU A 144 0.10 23.31 -5.33
N ILE A 145 -0.17 22.27 -6.12
CA ILE A 145 0.52 20.98 -6.01
C ILE A 145 1.98 21.15 -6.44
N GLU A 146 2.24 21.85 -7.55
CA GLU A 146 3.59 22.12 -8.04
C GLU A 146 4.42 22.92 -7.03
N ILE A 147 3.86 23.98 -6.44
CA ILE A 147 4.52 24.78 -5.39
C ILE A 147 4.81 23.92 -4.14
N ALA A 148 3.87 23.05 -3.75
CA ALA A 148 4.06 22.17 -2.60
C ALA A 148 5.11 21.06 -2.81
N LEU A 149 5.51 20.81 -4.06
CA LEU A 149 6.57 19.86 -4.42
C LEU A 149 7.95 20.54 -4.58
N LEU A 150 8.01 21.87 -4.64
CA LEU A 150 9.26 22.60 -4.69
C LEU A 150 9.97 22.58 -3.32
N PRO A 151 11.31 22.53 -3.28
CA PRO A 151 12.07 22.70 -2.03
C PRO A 151 11.69 24.03 -1.39
N GLN A 152 11.32 23.99 -0.11
CA GLN A 152 11.17 25.21 0.68
C GLN A 152 12.55 25.52 1.27
N ASP A 153 13.30 26.35 0.55
CA ASP A 153 14.55 26.94 1.04
C ASP A 153 14.28 27.98 2.13
#